data_AF-A0A535QF57-F1
#
_entry.id   AF-A0A535QF57-F1
#
_cell.length_a   1.000
_cell.length_b   1.000
_cell.length_c   1.000
_cell.angle_alpha   90.00
_cell.angle_beta   90.00
_cell.angle_gamma   90.00
#
_symmetry.space_group_name_H-M   'P 1'
#
loop_
_entity.id
_entity.type
_entity.pdbx_description
1 polymer ?
#
loop_
_entity_poly.entity_id
_entity_poly.type
_entity_poly.pdbx_seq_one_letter_code
_entity_poly.pdbx_strand_id
1 'polypeptide(L)'
;MDIPHVRRASRVHTRCGTGFLLIVMVVSIFIFAFVVTPSLPLKVLSRIVLVPVVAGISYELMRLGAANYRFRIVKWLLTPGLALQGLTTREPDDSMIECAITSLKRVMQRDGKPVPGAQVIEVDDESASLPELSTRTATSA
;
A
#
# COMPACT_ATOMS: atom_id res chain seq x y z
N MET A 1 -17.85 11.86 -10.19
CA MET A 1 -16.86 11.53 -9.13
C MET A 1 -16.43 12.88 -8.58
N ASP A 2 -17.00 13.27 -7.44
CA ASP A 2 -16.96 14.68 -7.00
C ASP A 2 -16.33 14.76 -5.61
N ILE A 3 -15.67 15.88 -5.31
CA ILE A 3 -14.89 16.08 -4.08
C ILE A 3 -15.71 15.79 -2.79
N PRO A 4 -16.95 16.31 -2.62
CA PRO A 4 -17.73 16.04 -1.42
C PRO A 4 -18.09 14.56 -1.24
N HIS A 5 -18.20 13.82 -2.35
CA HIS A 5 -18.50 12.40 -2.31
C HIS A 5 -17.28 11.60 -1.87
N VAL A 6 -16.10 11.88 -2.44
CA VAL A 6 -14.84 11.20 -2.14
C VAL A 6 -14.37 11.47 -0.70
N ARG A 7 -14.58 12.70 -0.19
CA ARG A 7 -14.23 13.08 1.18
C ARG A 7 -14.85 12.18 2.26
N ARG A 8 -16.03 11.59 1.99
CA ARG A 8 -16.72 10.71 2.95
C ARG A 8 -16.11 9.31 3.05
N ALA A 9 -15.22 8.94 2.13
CA ALA A 9 -14.58 7.64 2.14
C ALA A 9 -13.53 7.55 3.28
N SER A 10 -13.46 6.39 3.94
CA SER A 10 -12.47 6.17 5.00
C SER A 10 -11.06 6.10 4.42
N ARG A 11 -10.12 6.80 5.06
CA ARG A 11 -8.67 6.68 4.82
C ARG A 11 -8.05 5.41 5.40
N VAL A 12 -8.76 4.72 6.30
CA VAL A 12 -8.27 3.55 7.04
C VAL A 12 -8.84 2.29 6.43
N HIS A 13 -7.97 1.31 6.17
CA HIS A 13 -8.35 0.01 5.60
C HIS A 13 -7.68 -1.16 6.32
N THR A 14 -8.42 -2.27 6.43
CA THR A 14 -8.01 -3.49 7.15
C THR A 14 -6.93 -4.30 6.45
N ARG A 15 -6.69 -4.04 5.15
CA ARG A 15 -5.66 -4.69 4.32
C ARG A 15 -4.52 -3.75 3.92
N CYS A 16 -4.24 -2.75 4.74
CA CYS A 16 -3.15 -1.81 4.51
C CYS A 16 -1.77 -2.47 4.73
N GLY A 17 -0.77 -2.12 3.91
CA GLY A 17 0.61 -2.62 4.04
C GLY A 17 1.26 -2.31 5.39
N THR A 18 0.91 -1.19 6.03
CA THR A 18 1.35 -0.86 7.39
C THR A 18 0.83 -1.88 8.42
N GLY A 19 -0.40 -2.37 8.24
CA GLY A 19 -0.95 -3.45 9.06
C GLY A 19 -0.26 -4.79 8.81
N PHE A 20 0.07 -5.09 7.55
CA PHE A 20 0.84 -6.28 7.19
C PHE A 20 2.20 -6.31 7.88
N LEU A 21 2.95 -5.20 7.85
CA LEU A 21 4.27 -5.11 8.48
C LEU A 21 4.22 -5.33 10.00
N LEU A 22 3.17 -4.84 10.68
CA LEU A 22 2.97 -5.11 12.10
C LEU A 22 2.73 -6.59 12.37
N ILE A 23 1.91 -7.27 11.55
CA ILE A 23 1.69 -8.71 11.68
C ILE A 23 3.02 -9.46 11.46
N VAL A 24 3.77 -9.11 10.41
CA VAL A 24 5.10 -9.68 10.13
C VAL A 24 6.04 -9.52 11.31
N MET A 25 6.09 -8.34 11.93
CA MET A 25 6.93 -8.08 13.09
C MET A 25 6.56 -8.98 14.27
N VAL A 26 5.27 -9.05 14.62
CA VAL A 26 4.79 -9.89 15.73
C VAL A 26 5.08 -11.37 15.47
N VAL A 27 4.74 -11.88 14.29
CA VAL A 27 5.01 -13.26 13.89
C VAL A 27 6.51 -13.57 13.89
N SER A 28 7.34 -12.62 13.46
CA SER A 28 8.79 -12.78 13.47
C SER A 28 9.34 -12.94 14.88
N ILE A 29 8.84 -12.15 15.85
CA ILE A 29 9.27 -12.24 17.25
C ILE A 29 8.92 -13.63 17.80
N PHE A 30 7.69 -14.11 17.56
CA PHE A 30 7.29 -15.44 18.00
C PHE A 30 8.15 -16.54 17.39
N ILE A 31 8.33 -16.55 16.06
CA ILE A 31 9.10 -17.60 15.37
C ILE A 31 10.57 -17.57 15.80
N PHE A 32 11.21 -16.40 15.80
CA PHE A 32 12.63 -16.29 16.14
C PHE A 32 12.90 -16.47 17.64
N ALA A 33 11.93 -16.25 18.53
CA ALA A 33 12.09 -16.54 19.96
C ALA A 33 12.32 -18.03 20.24
N PHE A 34 11.76 -18.93 19.43
CA PHE A 34 11.95 -20.37 19.57
C PHE A 34 13.22 -20.90 18.87
N VAL A 35 13.85 -20.11 18.00
CA VAL A 35 15.03 -20.52 17.23
C VAL A 35 16.30 -20.06 17.93
N VAL A 36 16.89 -20.94 18.75
CA VAL A 36 18.18 -20.69 19.40
C VAL A 36 19.30 -21.33 18.58
N THR A 37 20.08 -20.52 17.88
CA THR A 37 21.26 -20.98 17.12
C THR A 37 22.56 -20.47 17.75
N PRO A 38 23.51 -21.37 18.11
CA PRO A 38 24.73 -21.01 18.83
C PRO A 38 25.80 -20.38 17.94
N SER A 39 25.88 -20.73 16.65
CA SER A 39 26.90 -20.20 15.74
C SER A 39 26.36 -19.08 14.85
N LEU A 40 27.19 -18.05 14.62
CA LEU A 40 26.86 -16.89 13.78
C LEU A 40 26.43 -17.25 12.33
N PRO A 41 27.13 -18.13 11.58
CA PRO A 41 26.71 -18.46 10.22
C PRO A 41 25.37 -19.18 10.16
N LEU A 42 25.11 -20.11 11.10
CA LEU A 42 23.81 -20.80 11.17
C LEU A 42 22.67 -19.84 11.51
N LYS A 43 22.93 -18.80 12.31
CA LYS A 43 21.95 -17.76 12.65
C LYS A 43 21.56 -16.89 11.46
N VAL A 44 22.50 -16.57 10.58
CA VAL A 44 22.21 -15.81 9.34
C VAL A 44 21.41 -16.68 8.38
N LEU A 45 21.86 -17.91 8.15
CA LEU A 45 21.18 -18.84 7.26
C LEU A 45 19.74 -19.14 7.73
N SER A 46 19.54 -19.34 9.04
CA SER A 46 18.20 -19.56 9.59
C SER A 46 17.27 -18.37 9.32
N ARG A 47 17.76 -17.13 9.43
CA ARG A 47 16.93 -15.95 9.14
C ARG A 47 16.54 -15.86 7.68
N ILE A 48 17.47 -16.09 6.76
CA ILE A 48 17.21 -16.05 5.31
C ILE A 48 16.11 -17.06 4.94
N VAL A 49 16.18 -18.28 5.48
CA VAL A 49 15.19 -19.33 5.21
C VAL A 49 13.85 -19.05 5.90
N LEU A 50 13.85 -18.46 7.08
CA LEU A 50 12.61 -18.20 7.84
C LEU A 50 11.85 -16.96 7.37
N VAL A 51 12.50 -15.99 6.71
CA VAL A 51 11.83 -14.79 6.16
C VAL A 51 10.62 -15.13 5.26
N PRO A 52 10.73 -16.00 4.23
CA PRO A 52 9.56 -16.37 3.42
C PRO A 52 8.48 -17.09 4.22
N VAL A 53 8.85 -17.89 5.22
CA VAL A 53 7.89 -18.58 6.11
C VAL A 53 7.10 -17.58 6.95
N VAL A 54 7.79 -16.63 7.57
CA VAL A 54 7.19 -15.53 8.33
C VAL A 54 6.25 -14.72 7.43
N ALA A 55 6.69 -14.37 6.22
CA ALA A 55 5.89 -13.61 5.26
C ALA A 55 4.62 -14.37 4.85
N GLY A 56 4.73 -15.68 4.56
CA GLY A 56 3.59 -16.53 4.21
C GLY A 56 2.56 -16.63 5.33
N ILE A 57 3.00 -16.92 6.56
CA ILE A 57 2.12 -16.98 7.73
C ILE A 57 1.44 -15.63 7.96
N SER A 58 2.19 -14.53 7.86
CA SER A 58 1.67 -13.18 8.06
C SER A 58 0.64 -12.80 7.00
N TYR A 59 0.84 -13.23 5.75
CA TYR A 59 -0.11 -13.00 4.67
C TYR A 59 -1.43 -13.72 4.92
N GLU A 60 -1.38 -15.00 5.31
CA GLU A 60 -2.58 -15.77 5.61
C GLU A 60 -3.32 -15.23 6.85
N LEU A 61 -2.59 -14.83 7.89
CA LEU A 61 -3.19 -14.17 9.06
C LEU A 61 -3.86 -12.84 8.70
N MET A 62 -3.23 -12.04 7.84
CA MET A 62 -3.84 -10.79 7.36
C MET A 62 -5.08 -11.07 6.50
N ARG A 63 -4.99 -12.03 5.58
CA ARG A 63 -6.10 -12.43 4.71
C ARG A 63 -7.29 -12.93 5.52
N LEU A 64 -7.04 -13.80 6.50
CA LEU A 64 -8.04 -14.31 7.42
C LEU A 64 -8.60 -13.19 8.31
N GLY A 65 -7.74 -12.33 8.85
CA GLY A 65 -8.17 -11.19 9.67
C GLY A 65 -9.09 -10.23 8.91
N ALA A 66 -8.80 -9.97 7.64
CA ALA A 66 -9.68 -9.16 6.81
C ALA A 66 -10.99 -9.88 6.42
N ALA A 67 -10.96 -11.20 6.19
CA ALA A 67 -12.16 -11.99 5.89
C ALA A 67 -13.09 -12.13 7.11
N ASN A 68 -12.52 -12.12 8.31
CA ASN A 68 -13.21 -12.40 9.57
C ASN A 68 -13.37 -11.15 10.45
N TYR A 69 -13.35 -9.95 9.87
CA TYR A 69 -13.43 -8.67 10.60
C TYR A 69 -14.68 -8.52 11.51
N ARG A 70 -15.72 -9.33 11.29
CA ARG A 70 -16.90 -9.41 12.16
C ARG A 70 -16.61 -9.94 13.57
N PHE A 71 -15.55 -10.72 13.77
CA PHE A 71 -15.24 -11.32 15.07
C PHE A 71 -14.45 -10.34 15.95
N ARG A 72 -14.87 -10.21 17.21
CA ARG A 72 -14.29 -9.24 18.18
C ARG A 72 -12.79 -9.44 18.41
N ILE A 73 -12.34 -10.69 18.43
CA ILE A 73 -10.92 -11.06 18.60
C ILE A 73 -10.09 -10.55 17.43
N VAL A 74 -10.57 -10.77 16.21
CA VAL A 74 -9.92 -10.32 14.99
C VAL A 74 -9.86 -8.79 14.94
N LYS A 75 -10.96 -8.12 15.29
CA LYS A 75 -10.99 -6.66 15.40
C LYS A 75 -9.95 -6.14 16.40
N TRP A 76 -9.81 -6.78 17.56
CA TRP A 76 -8.78 -6.43 18.55
C TRP A 76 -7.36 -6.57 17.98
N LEU A 77 -7.08 -7.67 17.29
CA LEU A 77 -5.78 -7.92 16.68
C LEU A 77 -5.42 -6.89 15.59
N LEU A 78 -6.42 -6.43 14.82
CA LEU A 78 -6.23 -5.43 13.75
C LEU A 78 -6.24 -3.99 14.27
N THR A 79 -6.82 -3.73 15.44
CA THR A 79 -6.90 -2.39 16.06
C THR A 79 -5.56 -1.66 16.13
N PRO A 80 -4.43 -2.25 16.56
CA PRO A 80 -3.15 -1.55 16.58
C PRO A 80 -2.71 -1.09 15.17
N GLY A 81 -2.99 -1.88 14.13
CA GLY A 81 -2.68 -1.50 12.75
C GLY A 81 -3.57 -0.39 12.21
N LEU A 82 -4.84 -0.33 12.64
CA LEU A 82 -5.74 0.77 12.31
C LEU A 82 -5.37 2.05 13.08
N ALA A 83 -4.96 1.92 14.35
CA ALA A 83 -4.49 3.03 15.18
C ALA A 83 -3.20 3.64 14.61
N LEU A 84 -2.27 2.80 14.13
CA LEU A 84 -1.04 3.27 13.50
C LEU A 84 -1.33 4.04 12.21
N GLN A 85 -2.27 3.57 11.38
CA GLN A 85 -2.75 4.34 10.22
C GLN A 85 -3.38 5.67 10.65
N GLY A 86 -4.14 5.67 11.76
CA GLY A 86 -4.70 6.87 12.37
C GLY A 86 -3.64 7.91 12.71
N LEU A 87 -2.49 7.46 13.23
CA LEU A 87 -1.35 8.28 13.62
C LEU A 87 -0.54 8.80 12.40
N THR A 88 -0.37 7.99 11.36
CA THR A 88 0.49 8.33 10.21
C THR A 88 -0.24 9.00 9.05
N THR A 89 -1.57 9.01 9.03
CA THR A 89 -2.37 9.61 7.96
C THR A 89 -3.20 10.80 8.46
N ARG A 90 -3.30 11.85 7.63
CA ARG A 90 -4.10 13.06 7.88
C ARG A 90 -5.23 13.15 6.86
N GLU A 91 -6.26 13.93 7.14
CA GLU A 91 -7.33 14.16 6.15
C GLU A 91 -6.78 14.94 4.93
N PRO A 92 -7.07 14.49 3.70
CA PRO A 92 -6.62 15.16 2.50
C PRO A 92 -7.41 16.45 2.25
N ASP A 93 -6.72 17.45 1.70
CA ASP A 93 -7.35 18.67 1.22
C ASP A 93 -8.04 18.46 -0.15
N ASP A 94 -8.79 19.46 -0.60
CA ASP A 94 -9.58 19.40 -1.82
C ASP A 94 -8.69 19.26 -3.08
N SER A 95 -7.50 19.86 -3.09
CA SER A 95 -6.59 19.81 -4.24
C SER A 95 -5.93 18.45 -4.39
N MET A 96 -5.59 17.80 -3.27
CA MET A 96 -5.15 16.40 -3.23
C MET A 96 -6.24 15.46 -3.75
N ILE A 97 -7.50 15.68 -3.35
CA ILE A 97 -8.63 14.87 -3.83
C ILE A 97 -8.84 15.06 -5.34
N GLU A 98 -8.75 16.29 -5.85
CA GLU A 98 -8.87 16.58 -7.27
C GLU A 98 -7.78 15.92 -8.11
N CYS A 99 -6.52 15.99 -7.64
CA CYS A 99 -5.39 15.30 -8.25
C CYS A 99 -5.60 13.77 -8.27
N ALA A 100 -6.08 13.19 -7.17
CA ALA A 100 -6.38 11.76 -7.06
C ALA A 100 -7.51 11.34 -8.02
N ILE A 101 -8.57 12.15 -8.15
CA ILE A 101 -9.66 11.88 -9.10
C ILE A 101 -9.14 11.94 -10.54
N THR A 102 -8.35 12.96 -10.87
CA THR A 102 -7.81 13.17 -12.23
C THR A 102 -6.89 12.04 -12.65
N SER A 103 -5.95 11.65 -11.79
CA SER A 103 -5.06 10.51 -12.05
C SER A 103 -5.83 9.19 -12.17
N LEU A 104 -6.83 8.94 -11.31
CA LEU A 104 -7.65 7.74 -11.39
C LEU A 104 -8.46 7.66 -12.69
N LYS A 105 -9.09 8.77 -13.11
CA LYS A 105 -9.84 8.83 -14.38
C LYS A 105 -8.94 8.49 -15.57
N ARG A 106 -7.70 9.01 -15.60
CA ARG A 106 -6.72 8.73 -16.66
C ARG A 106 -6.38 7.24 -16.76
N VAL A 107 -6.17 6.58 -15.62
CA VAL A 107 -5.90 5.13 -15.57
C VAL A 107 -7.13 4.33 -16.02
N MET A 108 -8.33 4.72 -15.58
CA MET A 108 -9.57 4.05 -16.00
C MET A 108 -9.81 4.17 -17.51
N GLN A 109 -9.55 5.33 -18.11
CA GLN A 109 -9.62 5.53 -19.57
C GLN A 109 -8.66 4.59 -20.29
N ARG A 110 -7.40 4.54 -19.86
CA ARG A 110 -6.39 3.63 -20.41
C ARG A 110 -6.80 2.16 -20.28
N ASP A 111 -7.41 1.79 -19.17
CA ASP A 111 -7.89 0.42 -18.92
C ASP A 111 -9.23 0.10 -19.64
N GLY A 112 -9.80 1.03 -20.41
CA GLY A 112 -11.11 0.87 -21.05
C GLY A 112 -12.28 0.74 -20.06
N LYS A 113 -12.10 1.19 -18.81
CA LYS A 113 -13.12 1.12 -17.77
C LYS A 113 -14.06 2.34 -17.84
N PRO A 114 -15.37 2.18 -17.61
CA PRO A 114 -16.32 3.29 -17.64
C PRO A 114 -15.93 4.38 -16.64
N VAL A 115 -15.74 5.62 -17.11
CA VAL A 115 -15.41 6.76 -16.24
C VAL A 115 -16.69 7.49 -15.83
N PRO A 116 -17.05 7.52 -14.53
CA PRO A 116 -18.27 8.20 -14.09
C PRO A 116 -18.17 9.72 -14.28
N GLY A 117 -18.99 10.26 -15.17
CA GLY A 117 -19.13 11.70 -15.42
C GLY A 117 -18.08 12.30 -16.37
N ALA A 118 -17.36 11.49 -17.14
CA ALA A 118 -16.54 11.98 -18.25
C ALA A 118 -17.22 11.65 -19.57
N GLN A 119 -17.38 12.65 -20.44
CA GLN A 119 -17.43 12.38 -21.87
C GLN A 119 -16.10 11.76 -22.27
N VAL A 120 -16.14 10.82 -23.22
CA VAL A 120 -14.96 10.17 -23.77
C VAL A 120 -14.09 11.26 -24.38
N ILE A 121 -13.11 11.74 -23.62
CA ILE A 121 -11.98 12.46 -24.20
C ILE A 121 -11.14 11.33 -24.75
N GLU A 122 -11.24 11.11 -26.06
CA GLU A 122 -10.29 10.29 -26.80
C GLU A 122 -8.90 10.82 -26.45
N VAL A 123 -8.15 9.97 -25.76
CA VAL A 123 -6.77 10.27 -25.44
C VAL A 123 -6.02 9.91 -26.71
N ASP A 124 -5.84 10.88 -27.59
CA ASP A 124 -4.86 10.74 -28.64
C ASP A 124 -3.53 10.37 -27.99
N ASP A 125 -2.95 9.25 -28.42
CA ASP A 125 -1.73 8.59 -27.92
C ASP A 125 -0.46 9.45 -28.18
N GLU A 126 -0.62 10.76 -28.37
CA GLU A 126 0.42 11.74 -28.72
C GLU A 126 1.12 12.30 -27.46
N SER A 127 1.22 11.50 -26.40
CA SER A 127 2.05 11.82 -25.22
C SER A 127 3.17 10.80 -24.99
N ALA A 128 3.30 9.80 -25.88
CA ALA A 128 4.46 8.91 -25.95
C ALA A 128 5.71 9.60 -26.56
N SER A 129 5.56 10.77 -27.18
CA SER A 129 6.64 11.63 -27.66
C SER A 129 6.93 12.74 -26.65
N LEU A 130 7.49 12.38 -25.49
CA LEU A 130 8.26 13.36 -24.72
C LEU A 130 9.39 13.86 -25.65
N PRO A 131 9.54 15.17 -25.91
CA PRO A 131 10.73 15.66 -26.55
C PRO A 131 11.91 15.31 -25.64
N GLU A 132 12.91 14.63 -26.22
CA GLU A 132 14.16 14.36 -25.53
C GLU A 132 14.63 15.62 -24.82
N LEU A 133 14.78 15.52 -23.50
CA LEU A 133 15.34 16.56 -22.67
C LEU A 133 16.78 16.79 -23.15
N SER A 134 16.92 17.76 -24.05
CA SER A 134 18.17 18.18 -24.67
C SER A 134 19.20 18.42 -23.57
N THR A 135 20.17 17.51 -23.51
CA THR A 135 21.45 17.69 -22.84
C THR A 135 22.15 18.91 -23.45
N ARG A 136 21.90 20.11 -22.92
CA ARG A 136 22.70 21.30 -23.18
C ARG A 136 23.50 21.65 -21.93
N THR A 137 24.78 21.25 -21.96
CA THR A 137 25.95 22.09 -21.65
C THR A 137 25.74 23.19 -20.60
N ALA A 138 26.24 22.94 -19.39
CA ALA A 138 26.78 23.98 -18.51
C ALA A 138 28.27 23.68 -18.28
N THR A 139 29.06 23.99 -19.31
CA THR A 139 30.49 24.30 -19.21
C THR A 139 30.63 25.82 -19.38
N SER A 140 31.54 26.41 -18.60
CA SER A 140 32.10 27.78 -18.64
C SER A 140 31.22 28.96 -18.22
N ALA A 141 31.44 29.43 -17.00
CA ALA A 141 32.00 30.77 -16.73
C ALA A 141 32.63 30.78 -15.33
#